data_AF-A0A3A9AGS5-F1
#
_entry.id   AF-A0A3A9AGS5-F1
#
_cell.length_a   1.000
_cell.length_b   1.000
_cell.length_c   1.000
_cell.angle_alpha   90.00
_cell.angle_beta   90.00
_cell.angle_gamma   90.00
#
_symmetry.space_group_name_H-M   'P 1'
#
loop_
_entity.id
_entity.type
_entity.pdbx_description
1 polymer ?
#
loop_
_entity_poly.entity_id
_entity_poly.type
_entity_poly.pdbx_seq_one_letter_code
_entity_poly.pdbx_strand_id
1 'polypeptide(L)'
;MTNTWMNDPAIAHIDKTKLEFLQTLVFESQSMKKEQMLPFLMAVAKRGKDNHITFTEEEINTIIDTIKKYSTPEELERINKMMNLRKR
;
A
#
# COMPACT_ATOMS: atom_id res chain seq x y z
N MET A 1 7.51 -5.33 8.84
CA MET A 1 6.95 -5.92 7.60
C MET A 1 8.06 -6.62 6.83
N THR A 2 8.12 -7.94 6.92
CA THR A 2 8.94 -8.74 6.00
C THR A 2 8.33 -8.67 4.60
N ASN A 3 9.17 -8.59 3.56
CA ASN A 3 8.86 -8.50 2.13
C ASN A 3 8.01 -9.67 1.55
N THR A 4 7.29 -10.41 2.39
CA THR A 4 6.65 -11.69 2.07
C THR A 4 5.45 -11.54 1.15
N TRP A 5 4.72 -10.42 1.23
CA TRP A 5 3.50 -10.22 0.45
C TRP A 5 3.76 -10.11 -1.05
N MET A 6 4.91 -9.54 -1.45
CA MET A 6 5.31 -9.38 -2.87
C MET A 6 5.58 -10.71 -3.58
N ASN A 7 5.72 -11.81 -2.82
CA ASN A 7 5.87 -13.15 -3.36
C ASN A 7 4.54 -13.92 -3.40
N ASP A 8 3.42 -13.30 -3.02
CA ASP A 8 2.12 -13.99 -3.07
C ASP A 8 1.70 -14.21 -4.54
N PRO A 9 1.29 -15.45 -4.89
CA PRO A 9 0.86 -15.76 -6.25
C PRO A 9 -0.35 -14.94 -6.70
N ALA A 10 -1.19 -14.45 -5.77
CA ALA A 10 -2.33 -13.60 -6.07
C ALA A 10 -1.92 -12.29 -6.72
N ILE A 11 -0.74 -11.74 -6.42
CA ILE A 11 -0.27 -10.48 -7.04
C ILE A 11 0.82 -10.71 -8.10
N ALA A 12 1.14 -11.96 -8.42
CA ALA A 12 2.16 -12.29 -9.43
C ALA A 12 1.78 -11.81 -10.85
N HIS A 13 0.50 -11.53 -11.10
CA HIS A 13 -0.01 -10.96 -12.35
C HIS A 13 0.16 -9.43 -12.42
N ILE A 14 0.50 -8.78 -11.30
CA ILE A 14 0.71 -7.34 -11.22
C ILE A 14 2.14 -7.02 -11.65
N ASP A 15 2.29 -5.99 -12.47
CA ASP A 15 3.61 -5.57 -12.96
C ASP A 15 4.57 -5.26 -11.80
N LYS A 16 5.79 -5.77 -11.89
CA LYS A 16 6.81 -5.65 -10.84
C LYS A 16 7.10 -4.18 -10.50
N THR A 17 7.12 -3.28 -11.47
CA THR A 17 7.36 -1.84 -11.23
C THR A 17 6.27 -1.23 -10.35
N LYS A 18 5.01 -1.67 -10.50
CA LYS A 18 3.91 -1.24 -9.63
C LYS A 18 4.09 -1.73 -8.20
N LEU A 19 4.52 -2.99 -8.03
CA LEU A 19 4.77 -3.58 -6.72
C LEU A 19 5.94 -2.90 -6.00
N GLU A 20 7.06 -2.67 -6.70
CA GLU A 20 8.23 -1.96 -6.16
C GLU A 20 7.89 -0.53 -5.76
N PHE A 21 7.05 0.15 -6.55
CA PHE A 21 6.53 1.46 -6.19
C PHE A 21 5.75 1.39 -4.88
N LEU A 22 4.75 0.50 -4.78
CA LEU A 22 3.97 0.30 -3.55
C LEU A 22 4.82 -0.03 -2.32
N GLN A 23 5.80 -0.90 -2.48
CA GLN A 23 6.73 -1.25 -1.40
C GLN A 23 7.44 0.01 -0.91
N THR A 24 8.01 0.80 -1.84
CA THR A 24 8.66 2.07 -1.53
C THR A 24 7.71 3.01 -0.78
N LEU A 25 6.46 3.13 -1.24
CA LEU A 25 5.45 3.95 -0.58
C LEU A 25 5.16 3.52 0.85
N VAL A 26 4.98 2.21 1.07
CA VAL A 26 4.68 1.66 2.39
C VAL A 26 5.84 1.94 3.35
N PHE A 27 7.09 1.70 2.93
CA PHE A 27 8.27 2.00 3.74
C PHE A 27 8.40 3.50 4.05
N GLU A 28 8.25 4.37 3.05
CA GLU A 28 8.28 5.83 3.26
C GLU A 28 7.18 6.26 4.25
N SER A 29 5.97 5.72 4.12
CA SER A 29 4.82 6.09 4.96
C SER A 29 4.94 5.66 6.44
N GLN A 30 5.70 4.59 6.73
CA GLN A 30 5.85 4.09 8.11
C GLN A 30 6.54 5.09 9.04
N SER A 31 7.41 5.93 8.51
CA SER A 31 8.18 6.91 9.28
C SER A 31 7.52 8.30 9.29
N MET A 32 6.33 8.43 8.70
CA MET A 32 5.70 9.72 8.44
C MET A 32 4.69 10.15 9.50
N LYS A 33 4.72 11.45 9.83
CA LYS A 33 3.73 12.10 10.69
C LYS A 33 2.50 12.51 9.88
N LYS A 34 1.34 12.60 10.53
CA LYS A 34 0.05 12.96 9.89
C LYS A 34 0.10 14.25 9.06
N GLU A 35 0.85 15.25 9.51
CA GLU A 35 1.01 16.55 8.80
C GLU A 35 1.82 16.42 7.50
N GLN A 36 2.67 15.39 7.41
CA GLN A 36 3.48 15.11 6.23
C GLN A 36 2.75 14.20 5.24
N MET A 37 1.66 13.54 5.65
CA MET A 37 0.91 12.60 4.81
C MET A 37 0.32 13.27 3.57
N LEU A 38 -0.24 14.47 3.70
CA LEU A 38 -0.84 15.18 2.56
C LEU A 38 0.18 15.53 1.46
N PRO A 39 1.31 16.22 1.77
CA PRO A 39 2.33 16.49 0.75
C PRO A 39 2.97 15.21 0.20
N PHE A 40 3.07 14.15 0.99
CA PHE A 40 3.50 12.84 0.50
C PHE A 40 2.53 12.23 -0.50
N LEU A 41 1.23 12.16 -0.18
CA LEU A 41 0.23 11.64 -1.11
C LEU A 41 0.22 12.42 -2.44
N MET A 42 0.44 13.74 -2.40
CA MET A 42 0.62 14.55 -3.62
C MET A 42 1.87 14.16 -4.40
N ALA A 43 3.00 13.96 -3.72
CA ALA A 43 4.23 13.50 -4.36
C ALA A 43 4.08 12.10 -4.97
N VAL A 44 3.38 11.20 -4.27
CA VAL A 44 3.05 9.86 -4.75
C VAL A 44 2.17 9.91 -5.99
N ALA A 45 1.10 10.70 -5.98
CA ALA A 45 0.23 10.86 -7.14
C ALA A 45 1.00 11.40 -8.35
N LYS A 46 1.92 12.35 -8.14
CA LYS A 46 2.80 12.87 -9.18
C LYS A 46 3.76 11.80 -9.71
N ARG A 47 4.47 11.09 -8.83
CA ARG A 47 5.39 9.99 -9.21
C ARG A 47 4.65 8.88 -9.96
N GLY A 48 3.45 8.50 -9.51
CA GLY A 48 2.63 7.50 -10.17
C GLY A 48 2.27 7.92 -11.60
N LYS A 49 1.86 9.19 -11.77
CA LYS A 49 1.58 9.76 -13.10
C LYS A 49 2.83 9.79 -14.00
N ASP A 50 3.97 10.25 -13.49
CA ASP A 50 5.22 10.36 -14.25
C ASP A 50 5.76 8.99 -14.70
N ASN A 51 5.59 7.97 -13.86
CA ASN A 51 6.00 6.58 -14.16
C ASN A 51 4.92 5.77 -14.88
N HIS A 52 3.79 6.38 -15.28
CA HIS A 52 2.62 5.70 -15.86
C HIS A 52 2.08 4.55 -14.99
N ILE A 53 2.34 4.61 -13.69
CA ILE A 53 1.89 3.63 -12.70
C ILE A 53 0.43 3.93 -12.38
N THR A 54 -0.44 3.08 -12.90
CA THR A 54 -1.88 3.13 -12.66
C THR A 54 -2.31 1.77 -12.14
N PHE A 55 -3.11 1.75 -11.07
CA PHE A 55 -3.69 0.52 -10.54
C PHE A 55 -5.16 0.46 -10.90
N THR A 56 -5.62 -0.69 -11.36
CA THR A 56 -7.03 -1.00 -11.49
C THR A 56 -7.63 -1.29 -10.11
N GLU A 57 -8.97 -1.18 -9.98
CA GLU A 57 -9.64 -1.52 -8.72
C GLU A 57 -9.40 -2.98 -8.32
N GLU A 58 -9.31 -3.89 -9.28
CA GLU A 58 -9.02 -5.31 -9.04
C GLU A 58 -7.60 -5.52 -8.49
N GLU A 59 -6.60 -4.84 -9.09
CA GLU A 59 -5.22 -4.86 -8.58
C GLU A 59 -5.16 -4.30 -7.15
N ILE A 60 -5.83 -3.17 -6.89
CA ILE A 60 -5.87 -2.56 -5.56
C ILE A 60 -6.49 -3.51 -4.54
N ASN A 61 -7.64 -4.11 -4.86
CA ASN A 61 -8.32 -5.04 -3.96
C ASN A 61 -7.45 -6.26 -3.66
N THR A 62 -6.81 -6.83 -4.68
CA THR A 62 -5.92 -7.97 -4.54
C THR A 62 -4.72 -7.62 -3.65
N ILE A 63 -4.07 -6.48 -3.90
CA ILE A 63 -2.93 -6.00 -3.10
C ILE A 63 -3.35 -5.80 -1.64
N ILE A 64 -4.50 -5.19 -1.38
CA ILE A 64 -4.99 -4.97 -0.01
C ILE A 64 -5.23 -6.30 0.70
N ASP A 65 -5.85 -7.28 0.03
CA ASP A 65 -6.13 -8.59 0.59
C ASP A 65 -4.84 -9.35 0.89
N THR A 66 -3.88 -9.30 -0.03
CA THR A 66 -2.54 -9.86 0.15
C THR A 66 -1.83 -9.17 1.32
N ILE A 67 -1.74 -7.84 1.36
CA ILE A 67 -1.09 -7.12 2.47
C ILE A 67 -1.72 -7.50 3.81
N LYS A 68 -3.05 -7.61 3.88
CA LYS A 68 -3.76 -8.10 5.08
C LYS A 68 -3.35 -9.52 5.47
N LYS A 69 -3.25 -10.44 4.51
CA LYS A 69 -2.85 -11.85 4.72
C LYS A 69 -1.43 -12.00 5.28
N TYR A 70 -0.51 -11.12 4.89
CA TYR A 70 0.89 -11.13 5.37
C TYR A 70 1.16 -10.13 6.50
N SER A 71 0.18 -9.31 6.88
CA SER A 71 0.27 -8.45 8.04
C SER A 71 0.17 -9.29 9.31
N THR A 72 0.91 -8.91 10.33
CA THR A 72 0.73 -9.51 11.65
C THR A 72 -0.67 -9.17 12.20
N PRO A 73 -1.25 -9.99 13.09
CA PRO A 73 -2.53 -9.69 13.71
C PRO A 73 -2.57 -8.30 14.38
N GLU A 74 -1.46 -7.85 14.98
CA GLU A 74 -1.33 -6.48 15.51
C GLU A 74 -1.41 -5.39 14.43
N GLU A 75 -0.80 -5.61 13.27
CA GLU A 75 -0.85 -4.67 12.14
C GLU A 75 -2.27 -4.63 11.54
N LEU A 76 -2.92 -5.78 11.40
CA LEU A 76 -4.31 -5.92 10.98
C LEU A 76 -5.26 -5.17 11.91
N GLU A 77 -5.10 -5.32 13.23
CA GLU A 77 -5.90 -4.60 14.21
C GLU A 77 -5.68 -3.09 14.13
N ARG A 78 -4.43 -2.63 13.96
CA ARG A 78 -4.12 -1.20 13.73
C ARG A 78 -4.82 -0.67 12.48
N ILE A 79 -4.75 -1.39 11.37
CA ILE A 79 -5.38 -0.99 10.10
C ILE A 79 -6.90 -0.95 10.25
N ASN A 80 -7.51 -1.99 10.83
CA ASN A 80 -8.96 -2.04 11.06
C ASN A 80 -9.44 -0.91 11.98
N LYS A 81 -8.67 -0.59 13.03
CA LYS A 81 -8.98 0.51 13.94
C LYS A 81 -8.91 1.87 13.25
N MET A 82 -7.94 2.07 12.34
CA MET A 82 -7.86 3.28 11.50
C MET A 82 -9.01 3.36 10.48
N MET A 83 -9.39 2.25 9.85
CA MET A 83 -10.52 2.22 8.90
C MET A 83 -11.86 2.49 9.58
N ASN A 84 -12.07 1.98 10.80
CA ASN A 84 -13.28 2.25 11.58
C ASN A 84 -13.38 3.71 12.04
N LEU A 85 -12.25 4.39 12.27
CA LEU A 85 -12.25 5.83 12.58
C LEU A 85 -12.61 6.70 11.37
N ARG A 86 -12.36 6.25 10.12
CA ARG A 86 -12.79 6.94 8.89
C ARG A 86 -14.30 6.77 8.61
N LYS A 87 -14.90 5.67 9.09
CA LYS A 87 -16.33 5.38 8.91
C LYS A 87 -17.24 6.11 9.93
N ARG A 88 -16.67 6.93 10.82
CA ARG A 88 -17.42 7.74 11.79
C ARG A 88 -17.51 9.19 11.35
#